data_AF-A0A0N8KN46-F1
#
_entry.id   AF-A0A0N8KN46-F1
#
_cell.length_a   1.000
_cell.length_b   1.000
_cell.length_c   1.000
_cell.angle_alpha   90.00
_cell.angle_beta   90.00
_cell.angle_gamma   90.00
#
_symmetry.space_group_name_H-M   'P 1'
#
loop_
_entity.id
_entity.type
_entity.pdbx_description
1 polymer ?
#
loop_
_entity_poly.entity_id
_entity_poly.type
_entity_poly.pdbx_seq_one_letter_code
_entity_poly.pdbx_strand_id
1 'polypeptide(L)'
;MDPISLLLEEGVECWNQWRNNNPHLPCSLEGEYLVGGYFFEGNFSGLNLRRIDLRRACLIGADFRWADLRGADLRGAYLDEASFYGANLTDAKFACTSLARTDLRRVHWLGKQVSDIQAEQLSLNTSFS
;
A
#
# COMPACT_ATOMS: atom_id res chain seq x y z
N MET A 1 12.06 5.66 -17.90
CA MET A 1 12.12 5.95 -16.47
C MET A 1 11.66 7.37 -16.29
N ASP A 2 10.59 7.55 -15.51
CA ASP A 2 10.10 8.89 -15.21
C ASP A 2 11.07 9.60 -14.25
N PRO A 3 11.25 10.93 -14.34
CA PRO A 3 12.15 11.68 -13.45
C PRO A 3 11.82 11.49 -11.96
N ILE A 4 10.56 11.18 -11.68
CA ILE A 4 9.98 10.99 -10.35
C ILE A 4 10.41 9.67 -9.74
N SER A 5 10.59 8.60 -10.54
CA SER A 5 11.07 7.31 -10.04
C SER A 5 12.55 7.36 -9.66
N LEU A 6 13.34 8.22 -10.32
CA LEU A 6 14.76 8.41 -10.03
C LEU A 6 14.98 9.01 -8.62
N LEU A 7 14.08 9.88 -8.16
CA LEU A 7 14.13 10.43 -6.80
C LEU A 7 14.04 9.34 -5.72
N LEU A 8 13.30 8.26 -6.00
CA LEU A 8 13.19 7.12 -5.09
C LEU A 8 14.45 6.24 -5.11
N GLU A 9 15.21 6.24 -6.21
CA GLU A 9 16.54 5.60 -6.28
C GLU A 9 17.60 6.41 -5.52
N GLU A 10 17.51 7.74 -5.56
CA GLU A 10 18.38 8.62 -4.76
C GLU A 10 18.10 8.53 -3.26
N GLY A 11 16.86 8.22 -2.88
CA GLY A 11 16.47 7.88 -1.51
C GLY A 11 15.14 8.46 -1.09
N VAL A 12 14.51 7.83 -0.09
CA VAL A 12 13.21 8.27 0.45
C VAL A 12 13.23 9.69 1.03
N GLU A 13 14.39 10.16 1.49
CA GLU A 13 14.55 11.53 2.00
C GLU A 13 14.40 12.57 0.88
N CYS A 14 15.07 12.35 -0.26
CA CYS A 14 14.96 13.18 -1.45
C CYS A 14 13.51 13.21 -1.95
N TRP A 15 12.88 12.04 -1.98
CA TRP A 15 11.47 11.89 -2.30
C TRP A 15 10.56 12.72 -1.38
N ASN A 16 10.72 12.59 -0.06
CA ASN A 16 9.92 13.30 0.93
C ASN A 16 10.12 14.81 0.84
N GLN A 17 11.36 15.27 0.66
CA GLN A 17 11.67 16.69 0.47
C GLN A 17 11.01 17.24 -0.80
N TRP A 18 11.12 16.50 -1.91
CA TRP A 18 10.47 16.89 -3.17
C TRP A 18 8.95 16.93 -3.04
N ARG A 19 8.32 15.93 -2.39
CA ARG A 19 6.87 15.88 -2.14
C ARG A 19 6.39 17.04 -1.28
N ASN A 20 7.15 17.42 -0.26
CA ASN A 20 6.82 18.56 0.60
C ASN A 20 6.89 19.89 -0.16
N ASN A 21 7.84 20.03 -1.09
CA ASN A 21 7.97 21.22 -1.93
C ASN A 21 6.95 21.25 -3.09
N ASN A 22 6.46 20.09 -3.52
CA ASN A 22 5.58 19.95 -4.68
C ASN A 22 4.30 19.16 -4.35
N PRO A 23 3.49 19.59 -3.37
CA PRO A 23 2.29 18.86 -2.98
C PRO A 23 1.22 18.85 -4.08
N HIS A 24 1.20 19.88 -4.92
CA HIS A 24 0.22 20.08 -5.98
C HIS A 24 0.57 19.42 -7.32
N LEU A 25 1.81 18.97 -7.50
CA LEU A 25 2.22 18.38 -8.77
C LEU A 25 1.64 16.97 -8.89
N PRO A 26 0.91 16.66 -9.98
CA PRO A 26 0.45 15.31 -10.23
C PRO A 26 1.67 14.42 -10.47
N CYS A 27 1.87 13.45 -9.58
CA CYS A 27 2.91 12.44 -9.69
C CYS A 27 2.25 11.05 -9.70
N SER A 28 2.68 10.22 -10.64
CA SER A 28 2.19 8.85 -10.81
C SER A 28 3.38 7.91 -10.72
N LEU A 29 3.20 6.81 -9.99
CA LEU A 29 4.12 5.67 -9.96
C LEU A 29 3.39 4.40 -10.42
N GLU A 30 2.39 4.57 -11.29
CA GLU A 30 1.60 3.46 -11.83
C GLU A 30 2.49 2.47 -12.58
N GLY A 31 2.46 1.21 -12.14
CA GLY A 31 3.22 0.12 -12.76
C GLY A 31 4.73 0.14 -12.51
N GLU A 32 5.24 1.04 -11.67
CA GLU A 32 6.66 1.10 -11.34
C GLU A 32 7.14 -0.14 -10.56
N TYR A 33 8.42 -0.47 -10.72
CA TYR A 33 9.04 -1.66 -10.13
C TYR A 33 10.02 -1.28 -9.02
N LEU A 34 9.55 -1.35 -7.76
CA LEU A 34 10.27 -0.89 -6.56
C LEU A 34 10.47 -2.04 -5.54
N VAL A 35 10.67 -3.25 -6.06
CA VAL A 35 10.82 -4.47 -5.26
C VAL A 35 12.03 -4.38 -4.34
N GLY A 36 11.82 -4.63 -3.05
CA GLY A 36 12.89 -4.59 -2.04
C GLY A 36 13.40 -3.20 -1.69
N GLY A 37 12.75 -2.13 -2.17
CA GLY A 37 13.14 -0.75 -1.89
C GLY A 37 13.00 -0.39 -0.40
N TYR A 38 13.79 0.59 0.03
CA TYR A 38 13.76 1.15 1.39
C TYR A 38 13.04 2.50 1.37
N PHE A 39 11.78 2.53 1.79
CA PHE A 39 10.95 3.74 1.86
C PHE A 39 10.37 3.97 3.25
N PHE A 40 11.23 3.85 4.27
CA PHE A 40 10.90 4.16 5.65
C PHE A 40 10.32 5.58 5.76
N GLU A 41 9.13 5.71 6.36
CA GLU A 41 8.38 6.98 6.48
C GLU A 41 8.17 7.72 5.15
N GLY A 42 8.11 6.99 4.03
CA GLY A 42 7.88 7.57 2.71
C GLY A 42 6.49 8.20 2.56
N ASN A 43 6.44 9.41 2.01
CA ASN A 43 5.19 10.11 1.73
C ASN A 43 4.64 9.74 0.35
N PHE A 44 3.69 8.81 0.33
CA PHE A 44 2.98 8.37 -0.87
C PHE A 44 1.50 8.80 -0.88
N SER A 45 1.15 9.81 -0.08
CA SER A 45 -0.22 10.26 0.09
C SER A 45 -0.79 10.86 -1.21
N GLY A 46 -2.02 10.45 -1.54
CA GLY A 46 -2.78 10.93 -2.70
C GLY A 46 -2.26 10.49 -4.07
N LEU A 47 -1.27 9.60 -4.13
CA LEU A 47 -0.64 9.20 -5.40
C LEU A 47 -1.45 8.17 -6.18
N ASN A 48 -1.25 8.18 -7.50
CA ASN A 48 -1.58 7.04 -8.35
C ASN A 48 -0.46 5.99 -8.24
N LEU A 49 -0.74 4.90 -7.54
CA LEU A 49 0.13 3.75 -7.29
C LEU A 49 -0.48 2.47 -7.87
N ARG A 50 -1.34 2.60 -8.89
CA ARG A 50 -2.01 1.47 -9.51
C ARG A 50 -0.97 0.49 -10.03
N ARG A 51 -1.18 -0.80 -9.77
CA ARG A 51 -0.31 -1.89 -10.26
C ARG A 51 1.18 -1.74 -9.90
N ILE A 52 1.54 -0.89 -8.93
CA ILE A 52 2.92 -0.75 -8.48
C ILE A 52 3.42 -2.07 -7.88
N ASP A 53 4.69 -2.40 -8.11
CA ASP A 53 5.33 -3.56 -7.52
C ASP A 53 6.23 -3.15 -6.36
N LEU A 54 5.72 -3.33 -5.14
CA LEU A 54 6.38 -3.02 -3.87
C LEU A 54 6.70 -4.29 -3.08
N ARG A 55 6.84 -5.44 -3.76
CA ARG A 55 7.14 -6.71 -3.10
C ARG A 55 8.40 -6.60 -2.25
N ARG A 56 8.36 -7.11 -1.03
CA ARG A 56 9.49 -7.12 -0.09
C ARG A 56 10.06 -5.73 0.27
N ALA A 57 9.38 -4.63 -0.07
CA ALA A 57 9.82 -3.29 0.28
C ALA A 57 9.69 -3.01 1.78
N CYS A 58 10.59 -2.18 2.32
CA CYS A 58 10.46 -1.62 3.66
C CYS A 58 9.62 -0.34 3.58
N LEU A 59 8.39 -0.38 4.08
CA LEU A 59 7.39 0.68 4.04
C LEU A 59 6.92 1.04 5.47
N ILE A 60 7.79 0.81 6.46
CA ILE A 60 7.47 1.07 7.86
C ILE A 60 7.22 2.57 8.05
N GLY A 61 6.10 2.93 8.67
CA GLY A 61 5.67 4.31 8.87
C GLY A 61 5.26 5.06 7.60
N ALA A 62 5.18 4.39 6.44
CA ALA A 62 4.86 5.03 5.18
C ALA A 62 3.42 5.57 5.14
N ASP A 63 3.22 6.70 4.47
CA ASP A 63 1.93 7.36 4.33
C ASP A 63 1.32 7.11 2.95
N PHE A 64 0.28 6.29 2.90
CA PHE A 64 -0.52 5.98 1.70
C PHE A 64 -1.93 6.60 1.77
N ARG A 65 -2.16 7.59 2.62
CA ARG A 65 -3.50 8.18 2.79
C ARG A 65 -4.03 8.70 1.45
N TRP A 66 -5.28 8.36 1.15
CA TRP A 66 -5.95 8.74 -0.10
C TRP A 66 -5.28 8.26 -1.40
N ALA A 67 -4.30 7.35 -1.33
CA ALA A 67 -3.63 6.82 -2.51
C ALA A 67 -4.50 5.80 -3.27
N ASP A 68 -4.29 5.70 -4.58
CA ASP A 68 -4.90 4.69 -5.43
C ASP A 68 -3.91 3.54 -5.67
N LEU A 69 -4.08 2.45 -4.95
CA LEU A 69 -3.23 1.24 -4.98
C LEU A 69 -3.93 0.09 -5.70
N ARG A 70 -4.89 0.37 -6.60
CA ARG A 70 -5.62 -0.68 -7.29
C ARG A 70 -4.68 -1.63 -8.04
N GLY A 71 -4.77 -2.93 -7.71
CA GLY A 71 -3.92 -3.96 -8.29
C GLY A 71 -2.44 -3.93 -7.87
N ALA A 72 -2.07 -3.15 -6.84
CA ALA A 72 -0.69 -3.09 -6.34
C ALA A 72 -0.23 -4.45 -5.78
N ASP A 73 1.06 -4.75 -5.92
CA ASP A 73 1.68 -5.95 -5.37
C ASP A 73 2.57 -5.59 -4.17
N LEU A 74 2.06 -5.81 -2.96
CA LEU A 74 2.74 -5.52 -1.70
C LEU A 74 3.25 -6.81 -1.03
N ARG A 75 3.28 -7.95 -1.72
CA ARG A 75 3.60 -9.24 -1.08
C ARG A 75 4.98 -9.23 -0.42
N GLY A 76 5.04 -9.64 0.84
CA GLY A 76 6.27 -9.64 1.62
C GLY A 76 6.75 -8.27 2.09
N ALA A 77 6.01 -7.18 1.83
CA ALA A 77 6.39 -5.84 2.30
C ALA A 77 6.23 -5.70 3.83
N TYR A 78 7.05 -4.83 4.40
CA TYR A 78 6.98 -4.43 5.82
C TYR A 78 6.19 -3.13 5.94
N LEU A 79 4.94 -3.22 6.38
CA LEU A 79 3.98 -2.11 6.44
C LEU A 79 3.66 -1.67 7.88
N ASP A 80 4.53 -2.03 8.82
CA ASP A 80 4.36 -1.69 10.23
C ASP A 80 4.20 -0.17 10.40
N GLU A 81 3.20 0.27 11.16
CA GLU A 81 2.89 1.69 11.39
C GLU A 81 2.52 2.50 10.12
N ALA A 82 2.35 1.87 8.96
CA ALA A 82 1.92 2.55 7.74
C ALA A 82 0.45 3.02 7.84
N SER A 83 0.11 4.11 7.15
CA SER A 83 -1.25 4.65 7.10
C SER A 83 -1.86 4.50 5.72
N PHE A 84 -2.97 3.76 5.62
CA PHE A 84 -3.75 3.63 4.38
C PHE A 84 -5.08 4.38 4.44
N TYR A 85 -5.28 5.31 5.40
CA TYR A 85 -6.58 5.94 5.60
C TYR A 85 -7.14 6.56 4.31
N GLY A 86 -8.32 6.09 3.87
CA GLY A 86 -8.97 6.55 2.65
C GLY A 86 -8.34 6.04 1.33
N ALA A 87 -7.36 5.14 1.39
CA ALA A 87 -6.73 4.55 0.21
C ALA A 87 -7.65 3.52 -0.48
N ASN A 88 -7.45 3.35 -1.78
CA ASN A 88 -8.11 2.31 -2.57
C ASN A 88 -7.16 1.12 -2.80
N LEU A 89 -7.43 0.01 -2.11
CA LEU A 89 -6.67 -1.24 -2.20
C LEU A 89 -7.40 -2.32 -3.01
N THR A 90 -8.35 -1.95 -3.89
CA THR A 90 -9.08 -2.95 -4.70
C THR A 90 -8.10 -3.78 -5.53
N ASP A 91 -8.20 -5.10 -5.47
CA ASP A 91 -7.30 -6.08 -6.13
C ASP A 91 -5.82 -6.03 -5.70
N ALA A 92 -5.46 -5.28 -4.65
CA ALA A 92 -4.10 -5.26 -4.14
C ALA A 92 -3.73 -6.56 -3.41
N LYS A 93 -2.45 -6.97 -3.51
CA LYS A 93 -1.96 -8.26 -2.99
C LYS A 93 -1.12 -8.05 -1.72
N PHE A 94 -1.54 -8.65 -0.60
CA PHE A 94 -0.91 -8.52 0.73
C PHE A 94 -0.37 -9.84 1.31
N ALA A 95 -0.14 -10.87 0.48
CA ALA A 95 0.37 -12.13 1.01
C ALA A 95 1.72 -11.94 1.71
N CYS A 96 1.87 -12.50 2.90
CA CYS A 96 3.09 -12.46 3.72
C CYS A 96 3.58 -11.05 4.12
N THR A 97 2.71 -10.06 4.24
CA THR A 97 3.08 -8.70 4.72
C THR A 97 3.07 -8.60 6.24
N SER A 98 3.98 -7.81 6.81
CA SER A 98 3.84 -7.35 8.20
C SER A 98 2.90 -6.17 8.27
N LEU A 99 1.88 -6.23 9.12
CA LEU A 99 0.85 -5.18 9.28
C LEU A 99 0.71 -4.73 10.74
N ALA A 100 1.78 -4.84 11.54
CA ALA A 100 1.68 -4.47 12.95
C ALA A 100 1.40 -2.96 13.08
N ARG A 101 0.33 -2.61 13.80
CA ARG A 101 -0.07 -1.21 14.05
C ARG A 101 -0.37 -0.39 12.78
N THR A 102 -0.61 -1.04 11.64
CA THR A 102 -1.01 -0.37 10.39
C THR A 102 -2.42 0.21 10.50
N ASP A 103 -2.63 1.45 10.06
CA ASP A 103 -3.96 2.08 10.04
C ASP A 103 -4.70 1.74 8.74
N LEU A 104 -5.64 0.80 8.86
CA LEU A 104 -6.49 0.28 7.79
C LEU A 104 -7.91 0.84 7.80
N ARG A 105 -8.21 1.84 8.64
CA ARG A 105 -9.55 2.41 8.76
C ARG A 105 -9.96 3.14 7.48
N ARG A 106 -11.22 2.96 7.06
CA ARG A 106 -11.82 3.60 5.87
C ARG A 106 -11.08 3.31 4.55
N VAL A 107 -10.28 2.26 4.51
CA VAL A 107 -9.71 1.75 3.27
C VAL A 107 -10.82 1.08 2.45
N HIS A 108 -10.76 1.21 1.12
CA HIS A 108 -11.65 0.51 0.20
C HIS A 108 -10.98 -0.79 -0.30
N TRP A 109 -11.55 -1.95 0.03
CA TRP A 109 -10.95 -3.28 -0.23
C TRP A 109 -11.73 -4.15 -1.21
N LEU A 110 -12.75 -3.62 -1.89
CA LEU A 110 -13.80 -4.44 -2.49
C LEU A 110 -13.39 -5.16 -3.78
N GLY A 111 -12.77 -6.34 -3.59
CA GLY A 111 -12.79 -7.51 -4.47
C GLY A 111 -13.21 -8.82 -3.75
N LYS A 112 -13.41 -8.81 -2.42
CA LYS A 112 -14.11 -9.89 -1.70
C LYS A 112 -15.43 -9.37 -1.16
N GLN A 113 -16.53 -9.95 -1.67
CA GLN A 113 -17.87 -9.70 -1.17
C GLN A 113 -17.94 -10.00 0.34
N VAL A 114 -18.55 -9.09 1.09
CA VAL A 114 -18.86 -9.27 2.51
C VAL A 114 -19.76 -10.50 2.76
N SER A 115 -20.40 -11.06 1.73
CA SER A 115 -21.17 -12.31 1.83
C SER A 115 -20.33 -13.59 1.95
N ASP A 116 -19.03 -13.58 1.60
CA ASP A 116 -18.22 -14.81 1.68
C ASP A 116 -17.65 -15.07 3.08
N ILE A 117 -17.49 -14.02 3.90
CA ILE A 117 -16.88 -14.13 5.23
C ILE A 117 -17.87 -14.74 6.25
N GLN A 118 -19.18 -14.58 6.04
CA GLN A 118 -20.18 -15.18 6.91
C GLN A 118 -20.44 -16.67 6.62
N ALA A 119 -20.12 -17.18 5.43
CA ALA A 119 -20.32 -18.60 5.11
C ALA A 119 -19.25 -19.51 5.75
N GLU A 120 -17.99 -19.08 5.82
CA GLU A 120 -16.90 -19.90 6.39
C GLU A 120 -16.92 -19.97 7.93
N GLN A 121 -17.46 -18.93 8.60
CA GLN A 121 -17.62 -18.96 10.05
C GLN A 121 -18.85 -19.76 10.53
N LEU A 122 -19.85 -19.96 9.68
CA LEU A 122 -21.02 -20.81 9.99
C LEU A 122 -20.76 -22.30 9.73
N SER A 123 -19.92 -22.67 8.74
CA SER A 123 -19.58 -24.07 8.47
C SER A 123 -18.61 -24.68 9.49
N LEU A 124 -17.78 -23.88 10.17
CA LEU A 124 -16.81 -24.37 11.16
C LEU A 124 -17.37 -24.44 12.59
N ASN A 125 -18.55 -23.86 12.86
CA ASN A 125 -19.16 -23.82 14.19
C ASN A 125 -20.35 -24.78 14.40
N THR A 126 -20.67 -25.67 13.44
CA THR A 126 -21.77 -26.65 13.57
C THR A 126 -21.31 -28.10 13.68
N SER A 127 -20.02 -28.35 13.95
CA SER A 127 -19.51 -29.70 14.20
C SER A 127 -18.69 -29.73 15.48
N PHE A 128 -19.31 -29.58 16.66
CA PHE A 128 -18.93 -30.25 17.91
C PHE A 128 -20.02 -30.07 18.96
N SER A 129 -20.59 -31.22 19.37
CA SER A 129 -21.57 -31.50 20.45
C SER A 129 -23.04 -31.13 20.22
#